data_AF-A0A9P5XV65-F1
#
_entry.id   AF-A0A9P5XV65-F1
#
_cell.length_a   1.000
_cell.length_b   1.000
_cell.length_c   1.000
_cell.angle_alpha   90.00
_cell.angle_beta   90.00
_cell.angle_gamma   90.00
#
_symmetry.space_group_name_H-M   'P 1'
#
loop_
_entity.id
_entity.type
_entity.pdbx_description
1 polymer ?
#
loop_
_entity_poly.entity_id
_entity_poly.type
_entity_poly.pdbx_seq_one_letter_code
_entity_poly.pdbx_strand_id
1 'polypeptide(L)'
;DSDVIFKSSDGVLFKLHKINLSVNSRGFPPAEFSTLNEIVQMSETSDILELLFQFCYPYRRPDLELIEFKVLTSLAEAAEKYEVFPAMSMCNIQIKSNILQNAVDVTLYAAKHGYTDILDITYPLVLKEPIGEIVSKLPYHIVVPWVRYDQEFTVIYFSLVY
;
A
#
# COMPACT_ATOMS: atom_id res chain seq x y z
N ASP A 1 24.53 11.84 11.50
CA ASP A 1 24.47 10.96 12.67
C ASP A 1 23.04 10.52 12.82
N SER A 2 22.77 9.22 12.97
CA SER A 2 21.40 8.69 13.01
C SER A 2 20.77 8.95 14.37
N ASP A 3 19.53 9.41 14.40
CA ASP A 3 18.78 9.79 15.61
C ASP A 3 17.54 8.91 15.87
N VAL A 4 17.31 7.88 15.04
CA VAL A 4 16.28 6.86 15.26
C VAL A 4 16.75 5.47 14.77
N ILE A 5 16.31 4.42 15.47
CA ILE A 5 16.58 3.03 15.11
C ILE A 5 15.26 2.27 14.97
N PHE A 6 15.02 1.71 13.79
CA PHE A 6 13.94 0.75 13.54
C PHE A 6 14.46 -0.68 13.53
N LYS A 7 13.65 -1.63 13.99
CA LYS A 7 13.91 -3.06 13.86
C LYS A 7 12.79 -3.70 13.05
N SER A 8 13.15 -4.35 11.95
CA SER A 8 12.22 -5.14 11.14
C SER A 8 11.74 -6.38 11.89
N SER A 9 10.67 -7.00 11.41
CA SER A 9 10.11 -8.23 12.00
C SER A 9 11.05 -9.44 11.92
N ASP A 10 11.97 -9.46 10.95
CA ASP A 10 13.06 -10.43 10.79
C ASP A 10 14.36 -10.01 11.52
N GLY A 11 14.32 -8.92 12.29
CA GLY A 11 15.34 -8.57 13.28
C GLY A 11 16.50 -7.69 12.81
N VAL A 12 16.45 -7.19 11.58
CA VAL A 12 17.44 -6.25 11.02
C VAL A 12 17.23 -4.85 11.59
N LEU A 13 18.33 -4.18 11.93
CA LEU A 13 18.32 -2.82 12.48
C LEU A 13 18.62 -1.78 11.40
N PHE A 14 17.75 -0.78 11.30
CA PHE A 14 17.89 0.38 10.41
C PHE A 14 18.18 1.63 11.23
N LYS A 15 19.34 2.24 11.01
CA LYS A 15 19.73 3.50 11.64
C LYS A 15 19.41 4.65 10.69
N LEU A 16 18.42 5.47 11.03
CA LEU A 16 17.88 6.50 10.13
C LEU A 16 17.95 7.90 10.75
N HIS A 17 17.59 8.91 9.94
CA HIS A 17 17.49 10.30 10.35
C HIS A 17 16.01 10.73 10.39
N LYS A 18 15.52 11.15 11.57
CA LYS A 18 14.15 11.62 11.80
C LYS A 18 13.75 12.71 10.79
N ILE A 19 14.67 13.63 10.47
CA ILE A 19 14.42 14.71 9.51
C ILE A 19 14.03 14.18 8.11
N ASN A 20 14.70 13.12 7.64
CA ASN A 20 14.44 12.54 6.33
C ASN A 20 13.08 11.83 6.30
N LEU A 21 12.73 11.16 7.40
CA LEU A 21 11.42 10.55 7.58
C LEU A 21 10.33 11.63 7.63
N SER A 22 10.47 12.65 8.48
CA SER A 22 9.45 13.68 8.70
C SER A 22 9.15 14.54 7.46
N VAL A 23 10.11 14.70 6.56
CA VAL A 23 9.91 15.44 5.30
C VAL A 23 9.10 14.64 4.29
N ASN A 24 9.21 13.31 4.30
CA ASN A 24 8.63 12.43 3.28
C ASN A 24 7.42 11.62 3.77
N SER A 25 7.15 11.63 5.08
CA SER A 25 6.16 10.76 5.70
C SER A 25 5.55 11.34 6.96
N ARG A 26 4.46 10.72 7.43
CA ARG A 26 3.71 11.16 8.62
C ARG A 26 3.34 10.03 9.58
N GLY A 27 3.25 8.79 9.10
CA GLY A 27 2.74 7.66 9.89
C GLY A 27 3.79 6.91 10.69
N PHE A 28 5.08 7.26 10.60
CA PHE A 28 6.08 6.66 11.50
C PHE A 28 5.79 7.03 12.95
N PRO A 29 5.98 6.10 13.91
CA PRO A 29 5.73 6.37 15.31
C PRO A 29 6.47 7.63 15.77
N PRO A 30 5.79 8.56 16.46
CA PRO A 30 6.42 9.80 16.90
C PRO A 30 7.59 9.47 17.83
N ALA A 31 8.78 9.80 17.37
CA ALA A 31 10.01 9.60 18.13
C ALA A 31 10.17 10.56 19.32
N GLU A 32 9.09 11.27 19.69
CA GLU A 32 8.95 12.14 20.87
C GLU A 32 8.69 11.34 22.15
N PHE A 33 8.12 10.15 22.05
CA PHE A 33 7.94 9.23 23.18
C PHE A 33 9.11 8.24 23.34
N SER A 34 9.98 8.18 22.33
CA SER A 34 11.15 7.33 22.33
C SER A 34 12.24 7.93 23.22
N THR A 35 12.45 7.33 24.39
CA THR A 35 13.64 7.62 25.19
C THR A 35 14.90 7.44 24.34
N LEU A 36 15.96 8.22 24.62
CA LEU A 36 17.27 8.06 23.98
C LEU A 36 17.67 6.57 24.07
N ASN A 37 17.76 5.89 22.92
CA ASN A 37 18.04 4.45 22.70
C ASN A 37 16.86 3.49 22.49
N GLU A 38 15.61 3.95 22.33
CA GLU A 38 14.52 3.03 22.01
C GLU A 38 14.57 2.53 20.56
N ILE A 39 14.55 1.20 20.39
CA ILE A 39 14.45 0.53 19.10
C ILE A 39 12.97 0.32 18.78
N VAL A 40 12.47 1.05 17.79
CA VAL A 40 11.07 0.97 17.38
C VAL A 40 10.86 -0.29 16.52
N GLN A 41 9.98 -1.18 16.98
CA GLN A 41 9.66 -2.42 16.28
C GLN A 41 8.70 -2.17 15.11
N MET A 42 9.01 -2.75 13.97
CA MET A 42 8.22 -2.67 12.73
C MET A 42 7.65 -4.06 12.41
N SER A 43 6.50 -4.12 11.73
CA SER A 43 5.90 -5.41 11.36
C SER A 43 6.43 -5.94 10.03
N GLU A 44 7.03 -5.07 9.23
CA GLU A 44 7.54 -5.34 7.90
C GLU A 44 8.92 -6.00 7.99
N THR A 45 9.20 -6.87 7.02
CA THR A 45 10.50 -7.51 6.85
C THR A 45 11.54 -6.51 6.37
N SER A 46 12.82 -6.88 6.52
CA SER A 46 13.93 -5.99 6.21
C SER A 46 13.99 -5.56 4.74
N ASP A 47 13.64 -6.44 3.81
CA ASP A 47 13.59 -6.17 2.37
C ASP A 47 12.55 -5.10 2.00
N ILE A 48 11.36 -5.14 2.61
CA ILE A 48 10.31 -4.14 2.42
C ILE A 48 10.72 -2.80 3.03
N LEU A 49 11.30 -2.81 4.22
CA LEU A 49 11.77 -1.59 4.88
C LEU A 49 12.93 -0.94 4.13
N GLU A 50 13.85 -1.73 3.57
CA GLU A 50 14.96 -1.23 2.77
C GLU A 50 14.45 -0.47 1.53
N LEU A 51 13.47 -1.03 0.82
CA LEU A 51 12.82 -0.35 -0.30
C LEU A 51 12.09 0.92 0.17
N LEU A 52 11.31 0.84 1.25
CA LEU A 52 10.53 1.96 1.76
C LEU A 52 11.43 3.13 2.16
N PHE A 53 12.51 2.88 2.90
CA PHE A 53 13.40 3.93 3.40
C PHE A 53 14.19 4.60 2.28
N GLN A 54 14.43 3.95 1.14
CA GLN A 54 15.01 4.62 -0.04
C GLN A 54 14.17 5.81 -0.51
N PHE A 55 12.85 5.79 -0.33
CA PHE A 55 11.97 6.92 -0.67
C PHE A 55 12.05 8.09 0.33
N CYS A 56 12.59 7.88 1.52
CA CYS A 56 12.78 8.93 2.51
C CYS A 56 14.12 9.66 2.36
N TYR A 57 15.01 9.16 1.50
CA TYR A 57 16.36 9.68 1.34
C TYR A 57 16.59 10.19 -0.08
N PRO A 58 17.56 11.11 -0.29
CA PRO A 58 17.94 11.59 -1.61
C PRO A 58 18.79 10.56 -2.37
N TYR A 59 18.28 9.33 -2.49
CA TYR A 59 18.89 8.25 -3.26
C TYR A 59 18.16 8.04 -4.58
N ARG A 60 18.81 7.28 -5.47
CA ARG A 60 18.13 6.78 -6.66
C ARG A 60 16.96 5.91 -6.20
N ARG A 61 15.77 6.20 -6.70
CA ARG A 61 14.58 5.43 -6.34
C ARG A 61 14.71 4.00 -6.87
N PRO A 62 14.15 3.02 -6.13
CA PRO A 62 14.15 1.64 -6.61
C PRO A 62 13.34 1.55 -7.90
N ASP A 63 13.77 0.68 -8.80
CA ASP A 63 13.03 0.34 -10.00
C ASP A 63 11.93 -0.67 -9.64
N LEU A 64 10.70 -0.17 -9.51
CA LEU A 64 9.55 -0.99 -9.12
C LEU A 64 9.06 -1.90 -10.26
N GLU A 65 9.55 -1.74 -11.50
CA GLU A 65 9.23 -2.66 -12.60
C GLU A 65 9.94 -4.01 -12.45
N LEU A 66 11.06 -4.04 -11.73
CA LEU A 66 11.90 -5.23 -11.57
C LEU A 66 11.58 -6.05 -10.32
N ILE A 67 10.68 -5.59 -9.47
CA ILE A 67 10.30 -6.31 -8.25
C ILE A 67 9.06 -7.17 -8.48
N GLU A 68 8.98 -8.29 -7.77
CA GLU A 68 7.81 -9.16 -7.83
C GLU A 68 6.55 -8.45 -7.31
N PHE A 69 5.39 -8.76 -7.90
CA PHE A 69 4.12 -8.13 -7.53
C PHE A 69 3.79 -8.27 -6.03
N LYS A 70 4.15 -9.40 -5.41
CA LYS A 70 3.98 -9.62 -3.96
C LYS A 70 4.84 -8.67 -3.11
N VAL A 71 6.06 -8.39 -3.55
CA VAL A 71 6.95 -7.42 -2.89
C VAL A 71 6.41 -6.01 -3.09
N LEU A 72 5.95 -5.69 -4.30
CA LEU A 72 5.31 -4.40 -4.61
C LEU A 72 4.09 -4.13 -3.74
N THR A 73 3.17 -5.09 -3.59
CA THR A 73 1.97 -4.90 -2.75
C THR A 73 2.34 -4.77 -1.27
N SER A 74 3.34 -5.52 -0.79
CA SER A 74 3.84 -5.38 0.59
C SER A 74 4.48 -4.00 0.82
N LEU A 75 5.23 -3.49 -0.16
CA LEU A 75 5.79 -2.13 -0.14
C LEU A 75 4.69 -1.06 -0.16
N ALA A 76 3.66 -1.24 -0.99
CA ALA A 76 2.54 -0.32 -1.08
C ALA A 76 1.76 -0.26 0.24
N GLU A 77 1.47 -1.40 0.85
CA GLU A 77 0.83 -1.48 2.17
C GLU A 77 1.65 -0.78 3.26
N ALA A 78 2.97 -0.94 3.25
CA ALA A 78 3.86 -0.23 4.16
C ALA A 78 3.88 1.29 3.88
N ALA A 79 3.87 1.68 2.60
CA ALA A 79 3.85 3.08 2.20
C ALA A 79 2.56 3.79 2.64
N GLU A 80 1.41 3.14 2.50
CA GLU A 80 0.12 3.61 3.00
C GLU A 80 0.12 3.72 4.53
N LYS A 81 0.53 2.66 5.21
CA LYS A 81 0.56 2.59 6.68
C LYS A 81 1.42 3.69 7.31
N TYR A 82 2.58 3.97 6.73
CA TYR A 82 3.50 4.98 7.23
C TYR A 82 3.36 6.35 6.53
N GLU A 83 2.38 6.47 5.64
CA GLU A 83 2.13 7.65 4.81
C GLU A 83 3.40 8.16 4.11
N VAL A 84 4.21 7.26 3.53
CA VAL A 84 5.42 7.63 2.77
C VAL A 84 5.00 8.08 1.37
N PHE A 85 4.64 9.36 1.24
CA PHE A 85 3.97 9.90 0.05
C PHE A 85 4.68 9.63 -1.30
N PRO A 86 6.02 9.73 -1.41
CA PRO A 86 6.70 9.40 -2.65
C PRO A 86 6.56 7.91 -3.02
N ALA A 87 6.60 7.02 -2.02
CA ALA A 87 6.44 5.58 -2.21
C ALA A 87 4.99 5.24 -2.59
N MET A 88 4.00 5.83 -1.91
CA MET A 88 2.57 5.65 -2.23
C MET A 88 2.31 5.96 -3.71
N SER A 89 2.78 7.13 -4.17
CA SER A 89 2.57 7.57 -5.56
C SER A 89 3.18 6.59 -6.57
N MET A 90 4.42 6.17 -6.35
CA MET A 90 5.11 5.26 -7.27
C MET A 90 4.57 3.83 -7.22
N CYS A 91 4.24 3.32 -6.03
CA CYS A 91 3.61 2.01 -5.89
C CYS A 91 2.23 1.99 -6.55
N ASN A 92 1.44 3.05 -6.41
CA ASN A 92 0.12 3.13 -7.02
C ASN A 92 0.18 3.07 -8.56
N ILE A 93 1.13 3.80 -9.16
CA ILE A 93 1.38 3.73 -10.63
C ILE A 93 1.73 2.30 -11.04
N GLN A 94 2.60 1.64 -10.30
CA GLN A 94 3.07 0.31 -10.64
C GLN A 94 2.03 -0.80 -10.37
N ILE A 95 1.22 -0.66 -9.32
CA ILE A 95 0.09 -1.56 -9.08
C ILE A 95 -0.92 -1.44 -10.22
N LYS A 96 -1.21 -0.21 -10.67
CA LYS A 96 -2.09 0.06 -11.81
C LYS A 96 -1.57 -0.56 -13.12
N SER A 97 -0.25 -0.62 -13.34
CA SER A 97 0.31 -1.27 -14.54
C SER A 97 0.16 -2.81 -14.54
N ASN A 98 -0.18 -3.41 -13.39
CA ASN A 98 -0.35 -4.86 -13.21
C ASN A 98 -1.80 -5.35 -13.28
N ILE A 99 -2.75 -4.49 -13.68
CA ILE A 99 -4.19 -4.80 -13.72
C ILE A 99 -4.49 -6.07 -14.51
N LEU A 100 -3.87 -6.27 -15.68
CA LEU A 100 -4.20 -7.39 -16.56
C LEU A 100 -3.78 -8.74 -15.99
N GLN A 101 -2.75 -8.76 -15.14
CA GLN A 101 -2.20 -9.98 -14.54
C GLN A 101 -2.79 -10.25 -13.16
N ASN A 102 -3.15 -9.21 -12.41
CA ASN A 102 -3.49 -9.30 -10.98
C ASN A 102 -4.77 -8.53 -10.63
N ALA A 103 -5.78 -8.53 -11.51
CA ALA A 103 -6.98 -7.71 -11.38
C ALA A 103 -7.62 -7.74 -9.98
N VAL A 104 -7.81 -8.94 -9.40
CA VAL A 104 -8.41 -9.11 -8.07
C VAL A 104 -7.59 -8.40 -6.99
N ASP A 105 -6.28 -8.65 -6.92
CA ASP A 105 -5.42 -8.03 -5.90
C ASP A 105 -5.33 -6.51 -6.08
N VAL A 106 -5.26 -6.03 -7.32
CA VAL A 106 -5.27 -4.59 -7.63
C VAL A 106 -6.58 -3.96 -7.19
N THR A 107 -7.72 -4.60 -7.44
CA THR A 107 -9.03 -4.12 -7.01
C THR A 107 -9.15 -4.09 -5.48
N LEU A 108 -8.68 -5.12 -4.78
CA LEU A 108 -8.70 -5.17 -3.31
C LEU A 108 -7.82 -4.07 -2.70
N TYR A 109 -6.63 -3.85 -3.26
CA TYR A 109 -5.76 -2.73 -2.87
C TYR A 109 -6.45 -1.38 -3.07
N ALA A 110 -7.04 -1.16 -4.24
CA ALA A 110 -7.73 0.08 -4.57
C ALA A 110 -8.95 0.33 -3.66
N ALA A 111 -9.72 -0.72 -3.36
CA ALA A 111 -10.85 -0.67 -2.44
C ALA A 111 -10.41 -0.31 -1.01
N LYS A 112 -9.30 -0.89 -0.55
CA LYS A 112 -8.78 -0.70 0.80
C LYS A 112 -8.27 0.73 1.04
N HIS A 113 -7.59 1.31 0.05
CA HIS A 113 -6.93 2.62 0.20
C HIS A 113 -7.67 3.76 -0.50
N GLY A 114 -8.82 3.49 -1.13
CA GLY A 114 -9.70 4.50 -1.71
C GLY A 114 -9.29 5.02 -3.08
N TYR A 115 -8.56 4.23 -3.88
CA TYR A 115 -8.15 4.59 -5.24
C TYR A 115 -9.28 4.34 -6.25
N THR A 116 -10.28 5.23 -6.27
CA THR A 116 -11.48 5.08 -7.11
C THR A 116 -11.17 5.02 -8.60
N ASP A 117 -10.15 5.73 -9.08
CA ASP A 117 -9.73 5.69 -10.48
C ASP A 117 -9.24 4.31 -10.93
N ILE A 118 -8.66 3.53 -10.01
CA ILE A 118 -8.26 2.15 -10.25
C ILE A 118 -9.47 1.22 -10.11
N LEU A 119 -10.35 1.46 -9.15
CA LEU A 119 -11.60 0.71 -9.01
C LEU A 119 -12.43 0.78 -10.28
N ASP A 120 -12.67 1.97 -10.83
CA ASP A 120 -13.50 2.14 -12.03
C ASP A 120 -12.97 1.35 -13.24
N ILE A 121 -11.65 1.17 -13.33
CA ILE A 121 -11.00 0.39 -14.39
C ILE A 121 -11.07 -1.12 -14.12
N THR A 122 -10.85 -1.53 -12.87
CA THR A 122 -10.67 -2.94 -12.52
C THR A 122 -11.96 -3.65 -12.16
N TYR A 123 -12.98 -2.92 -11.72
CA TYR A 123 -14.25 -3.48 -11.28
C TYR A 123 -14.90 -4.40 -12.33
N PRO A 124 -15.00 -4.01 -13.62
CA PRO A 124 -15.57 -4.87 -14.65
C PRO A 124 -14.82 -6.20 -14.83
N LEU A 125 -13.53 -6.25 -14.49
CA LEU A 125 -12.70 -7.43 -14.64
C LEU A 125 -12.96 -8.46 -13.54
N VAL A 126 -13.37 -8.00 -12.35
CA VAL A 126 -13.64 -8.86 -11.19
C VAL A 126 -15.12 -9.17 -10.99
N LEU A 127 -16.03 -8.58 -11.78
CA LEU A 127 -17.47 -8.88 -11.77
C LEU A 127 -17.80 -10.37 -11.97
N LYS A 128 -16.89 -11.13 -12.58
CA LYS A 128 -17.05 -12.57 -12.81
C LYS A 128 -16.77 -13.41 -11.57
N GLU A 129 -16.09 -12.85 -10.58
CA GLU A 129 -15.76 -13.53 -9.34
C GLU A 129 -16.95 -13.53 -8.39
N PRO A 130 -17.16 -14.61 -7.60
CA PRO A 130 -18.22 -14.63 -6.60
C PRO A 130 -18.00 -13.51 -5.57
N ILE A 131 -19.02 -12.67 -5.36
CA ILE A 131 -18.94 -11.55 -4.41
C ILE A 131 -18.51 -11.98 -3.00
N GLY A 132 -18.89 -13.19 -2.57
CA GLY A 132 -18.48 -13.75 -1.29
C GLY A 132 -16.97 -13.94 -1.17
N GLU A 133 -16.28 -14.30 -2.24
CA GLU A 133 -14.82 -14.45 -2.25
C GLU A 133 -14.13 -13.09 -2.14
N ILE A 134 -14.62 -12.08 -2.85
CA ILE A 134 -14.08 -10.71 -2.77
C ILE A 134 -14.31 -10.11 -1.37
N VAL A 135 -15.55 -10.21 -0.87
CA VAL A 135 -15.92 -9.69 0.47
C VAL A 135 -15.11 -10.35 1.58
N SER A 136 -14.77 -11.63 1.46
CA SER A 136 -13.95 -12.35 2.46
C SER A 136 -12.52 -11.81 2.59
N LYS A 137 -12.01 -11.13 1.54
CA LYS A 137 -10.65 -10.58 1.49
C LYS A 137 -10.59 -9.10 1.87
N LEU A 138 -11.75 -8.44 1.97
CA LEU A 138 -11.82 -7.01 2.28
C LEU A 138 -11.75 -6.76 3.79
N PRO A 139 -11.13 -5.64 4.23
CA PRO A 139 -11.27 -5.18 5.60
C PRO A 139 -12.75 -4.95 5.95
N TYR A 140 -13.17 -5.31 7.16
CA TYR A 140 -14.58 -5.22 7.59
C TYR A 140 -15.22 -3.84 7.35
N HIS A 141 -14.46 -2.76 7.54
CA HIS A 141 -14.96 -1.39 7.35
C HIS A 141 -15.16 -1.00 5.88
N ILE A 142 -14.58 -1.77 4.93
CA ILE A 142 -14.71 -1.58 3.49
C ILE A 142 -15.83 -2.42 2.89
N VAL A 143 -16.28 -3.48 3.57
CA VAL A 143 -17.32 -4.39 3.05
C VAL A 143 -18.62 -3.65 2.68
N VAL A 144 -19.12 -2.77 3.55
CA VAL A 144 -20.35 -2.02 3.27
C VAL A 144 -20.17 -1.02 2.11
N PRO A 145 -19.12 -0.18 2.09
CA PRO A 145 -18.79 0.63 0.92
C PRO A 145 -18.68 -0.16 -0.39
N TRP A 146 -18.02 -1.32 -0.35
CA TRP A 146 -17.85 -2.20 -1.50
C TRP A 146 -19.19 -2.72 -2.04
N VAL A 147 -20.05 -3.26 -1.17
CA VAL A 147 -21.37 -3.78 -1.58
C VAL A 147 -22.25 -2.66 -2.19
N ARG A 148 -22.14 -1.42 -1.67
CA ARG A 148 -22.86 -0.28 -2.28
C ARG A 148 -22.33 0.06 -3.66
N TYR A 149 -20.99 0.12 -3.80
CA TYR A 149 -20.35 0.36 -5.09
C TYR A 149 -20.74 -0.73 -6.10
N ASP A 150 -20.74 -2.01 -5.70
CA ASP A 150 -21.18 -3.13 -6.54
C ASP A 150 -22.60 -2.96 -7.06
N GLN A 151 -23.54 -2.62 -6.18
CA GLN A 151 -24.94 -2.42 -6.54
C GLN A 151 -25.12 -1.26 -7.52
N GLU A 152 -24.51 -0.10 -7.23
CA GLU A 152 -24.58 1.09 -8.09
C GLU A 152 -23.95 0.82 -9.46
N PHE A 153 -22.75 0.23 -9.47
CA PHE A 153 -22.04 -0.10 -10.71
C PHE A 153 -22.81 -1.10 -11.56
N THR A 154 -23.35 -2.16 -10.96
CA THR A 154 -24.10 -3.21 -11.66
C THR A 154 -25.36 -2.66 -12.31
N VAL A 155 -26.10 -1.78 -11.62
CA VAL A 155 -27.29 -1.12 -12.18
C VAL A 155 -26.91 -0.25 -13.38
N ILE A 156 -25.86 0.56 -13.25
CA ILE A 156 -25.39 1.43 -14.34
C ILE A 156 -24.91 0.58 -15.53
N TYR A 157 -24.07 -0.42 -15.28
CA TYR A 157 -23.50 -1.27 -16.32
C TYR A 157 -24.59 -1.96 -17.15
N PHE A 158 -25.59 -2.58 -16.50
CA PHE A 158 -26.68 -3.23 -17.21
C PHE A 158 -27.60 -2.25 -17.95
N SER A 159 -27.76 -1.03 -17.46
CA SER A 159 -28.53 0.02 -18.17
C SER A 159 -27.84 0.57 -19.42
N LEU A 160 -26.52 0.38 -19.55
CA LEU A 160 -25.73 0.83 -20.70
C LEU A 160 -25.50 -0.29 -21.73
N VAL A 161 -25.57 -1.55 -21.30
CA VAL A 161 -25.32 -2.74 -22.13
C VAL A 161 -26.59 -3.32 -22.74
N TYR A 162 -27.77 -3.01 -22.18
CA TYR A 162 -29.10 -3.43 -22.66
C TYR A 162 -29.99 -2.22 -22.96
#